data_AF-A0A922ME32-F1
#
_entry.id   AF-A0A922ME32-F1
#
_cell.length_a   1.000
_cell.length_b   1.000
_cell.length_c   1.000
_cell.angle_alpha   90.00
_cell.angle_beta   90.00
_cell.angle_gamma   90.00
#
_symmetry.space_group_name_H-M   'P 1'
#
loop_
_entity.id
_entity.type
_entity.pdbx_description
1 polymer ?
#
loop_
_entity_poly.entity_id
_entity_poly.type
_entity_poly.pdbx_seq_one_letter_code
_entity_poly.pdbx_strand_id
1 'polypeptide(L)'
;MNKLKILFLIGTCFLQCKGREPFKPAHGSLPFLVYFQSRYRGICVGTLVSRVTVLTAAVCVTSPSADFKDTRPINVVTGTTYRHPRRGIRVQVTKILVPNLARIASGNRGYLMSKSVALLLLKRKVPDILTEIPLRPLDIDFKGEEVLSLQEECLMPGWHFFYKGVFKEKDKAYSEPSLFGRSHDKIYPVHKFLLQRNVRVQYVNLVKKALWCEALSIKFQKALSNLGFLGLFDKAACICVRDPDRIAQPCHGMYGSPLICRGRAVGMMMAPDAQWTNCTGFSNIIHILSSNYLREFMECVSTLFEPEEKPNWVMMKKQLYEDFKEGTYDYVPEIYDKLTSSSESASDL
;
A
#
# COMPACT_ATOMS: atom_id res chain seq x y z
N MET A 1 44.38 -21.26 -16.09
CA MET A 1 43.70 -20.78 -14.86
C MET A 1 42.84 -19.52 -15.02
N ASN A 2 42.70 -18.90 -16.21
CA ASN A 2 41.89 -17.67 -16.38
C ASN A 2 40.43 -17.87 -16.82
N LYS A 3 40.05 -19.04 -17.37
CA LYS A 3 38.68 -19.28 -17.85
C LYS A 3 37.67 -19.55 -16.71
N LEU A 4 38.13 -20.09 -15.58
CA LEU A 4 37.26 -20.42 -14.44
C LEU A 4 36.85 -19.19 -13.62
N LYS A 5 37.69 -18.14 -13.57
CA LYS A 5 37.36 -16.88 -12.90
C LYS A 5 36.30 -16.06 -13.66
N ILE A 6 36.30 -16.13 -15.00
CA ILE A 6 35.32 -15.42 -15.84
C ILE A 6 33.93 -16.06 -15.71
N LEU A 7 33.84 -17.39 -15.63
CA LEU A 7 32.58 -18.11 -15.39
C LEU A 7 31.98 -17.82 -14.01
N PHE A 8 32.80 -17.66 -12.98
CA PHE A 8 32.32 -17.26 -11.65
C PHE A 8 31.81 -15.81 -11.61
N LEU A 9 32.46 -14.88 -12.30
CA LEU A 9 32.01 -13.48 -12.42
C LEU A 9 30.71 -13.34 -13.22
N ILE A 10 30.52 -14.15 -14.26
CA ILE A 10 29.26 -14.19 -15.01
C ILE A 10 28.17 -14.87 -14.16
N GLY A 11 28.50 -15.96 -13.45
CA GLY A 11 27.57 -16.67 -12.57
C GLY A 11 27.07 -15.85 -11.37
N THR A 12 27.91 -14.99 -10.77
CA THR A 12 27.50 -14.08 -9.70
C THR A 12 26.70 -12.88 -10.22
N CYS A 13 26.99 -12.37 -11.42
CA CYS A 13 26.15 -11.35 -12.06
C CYS A 13 24.75 -11.87 -12.44
N PHE A 14 24.60 -13.14 -12.80
CA PHE A 14 23.29 -13.72 -13.14
C PHE A 14 22.40 -13.98 -11.90
N LEU A 15 22.98 -14.11 -10.70
CA LEU A 15 22.20 -14.31 -9.47
C LEU A 15 21.62 -13.03 -8.86
N GLN A 16 22.05 -11.85 -9.31
CA GLN A 16 21.51 -10.56 -8.83
C GLN A 16 20.36 -9.99 -9.69
N CYS A 17 20.01 -10.64 -10.80
CA CYS A 17 18.92 -10.20 -11.70
C CYS A 17 17.68 -11.10 -11.62
N LYS A 18 17.39 -11.72 -10.47
CA LYS A 18 16.02 -12.16 -10.20
C LYS A 18 15.21 -10.91 -9.90
N GLY A 19 14.37 -10.51 -10.86
CA GLY A 19 13.56 -9.31 -10.71
C GLY A 19 12.74 -9.35 -9.43
N ARG A 20 12.59 -8.18 -8.81
CA ARG A 20 12.01 -7.97 -7.49
C ARG A 20 10.50 -8.03 -7.57
N GLU A 21 9.98 -9.25 -7.72
CA GLU A 21 8.54 -9.49 -7.64
C GLU A 21 7.98 -9.01 -6.29
N PRO A 22 6.72 -8.56 -6.23
CA PRO A 22 6.07 -8.27 -4.97
C PRO A 22 6.11 -9.50 -4.06
N PHE A 23 6.78 -9.38 -2.93
CA PHE A 23 7.05 -10.49 -2.02
C PHE A 23 6.12 -10.42 -0.80
N LYS A 24 5.92 -11.56 -0.13
CA LYS A 24 5.21 -11.57 1.15
C LYS A 24 6.18 -11.05 2.20
N PRO A 25 5.87 -9.96 2.91
CA PRO A 25 6.72 -9.48 3.98
C PRO A 25 6.62 -10.40 5.20
N ALA A 26 7.66 -10.39 6.04
CA ALA A 26 7.67 -11.09 7.32
C ALA A 26 6.47 -10.70 8.19
N HIS A 27 5.99 -11.64 9.01
CA HIS A 27 4.84 -11.37 9.87
C HIS A 27 5.16 -10.23 10.84
N GLY A 28 4.31 -9.20 10.88
CA GLY A 28 4.49 -8.07 11.80
C GLY A 28 5.39 -6.93 11.35
N SER A 29 6.06 -7.08 10.20
CA SER A 29 6.96 -6.05 9.65
C SER A 29 6.28 -4.78 9.14
N LEU A 30 4.95 -4.78 9.02
CA LEU A 30 4.14 -3.65 8.54
C LEU A 30 3.05 -3.27 9.55
N PRO A 31 3.42 -2.87 10.79
CA PRO A 31 2.48 -2.67 11.89
C PRO A 31 1.59 -1.42 11.74
N PHE A 32 1.90 -0.56 10.77
CA PHE A 32 1.12 0.64 10.45
C PHE A 32 0.04 0.39 9.39
N LEU A 33 0.10 -0.74 8.68
CA LEU A 33 -0.72 -0.94 7.49
C LEU A 33 -2.16 -1.33 7.87
N VAL A 34 -3.12 -0.71 7.22
CA VAL A 34 -4.54 -1.03 7.39
C VAL A 34 -5.24 -1.15 6.06
N TYR A 35 -6.40 -1.81 6.05
CA TYR A 35 -7.30 -1.79 4.90
C TYR A 35 -8.74 -1.56 5.33
N PHE A 36 -9.56 -1.09 4.39
CA PHE A 36 -11.00 -0.96 4.60
C PHE A 36 -11.75 -1.11 3.29
N GLN A 37 -13.02 -1.50 3.40
CA GLN A 37 -13.92 -1.51 2.26
C GLN A 37 -14.38 -0.08 1.99
N SER A 38 -13.91 0.49 0.90
CA SER A 38 -14.38 1.77 0.38
C SER A 38 -15.71 1.58 -0.35
N ARG A 39 -16.62 2.54 -0.17
CA ARG A 39 -17.87 2.62 -0.93
C ARG A 39 -17.66 3.10 -2.37
N TYR A 40 -16.51 3.71 -2.65
CA TYR A 40 -16.21 4.38 -3.91
C TYR A 40 -15.13 3.67 -4.75
N ARG A 41 -14.27 2.86 -4.12
CA ARG A 41 -13.09 2.24 -4.74
C ARG A 41 -12.93 0.75 -4.45
N GLY A 42 -13.92 0.10 -3.83
CA GLY A 42 -13.84 -1.31 -3.45
C GLY A 42 -12.99 -1.48 -2.19
N ILE A 43 -11.70 -1.75 -2.33
CA ILE A 43 -10.77 -1.83 -1.19
C ILE A 43 -9.82 -0.64 -1.25
N CYS A 44 -9.52 -0.09 -0.08
CA CYS A 44 -8.47 0.91 0.08
C CYS A 44 -7.51 0.51 1.20
N VAL A 45 -6.31 1.06 1.10
CA VAL A 45 -5.23 0.94 2.07
C VAL A 45 -5.14 2.24 2.86
N GLY A 46 -4.71 2.14 4.10
CA GLY A 46 -4.34 3.29 4.90
C GLY A 46 -3.09 3.00 5.72
N THR A 47 -2.61 4.04 6.38
CA THR A 47 -1.43 4.03 7.22
C THR A 47 -1.78 4.61 8.57
N LEU A 48 -1.50 3.91 9.66
CA LEU A 48 -1.60 4.46 11.01
C LEU A 48 -0.56 5.56 11.18
N VAL A 49 -1.01 6.76 11.56
CA VAL A 49 -0.17 7.92 11.89
C VAL A 49 -0.23 8.26 13.38
N SER A 50 -1.20 7.67 14.08
CA SER A 50 -1.20 7.41 15.52
C SER A 50 -2.01 6.15 15.77
N ARG A 51 -2.11 5.67 17.01
CA ARG A 51 -2.93 4.48 17.33
C ARG A 51 -4.44 4.70 17.19
N VAL A 52 -4.87 5.93 16.95
CA VAL A 52 -6.27 6.32 16.78
C VAL A 52 -6.53 7.06 15.47
N THR A 53 -5.53 7.24 14.62
CA THR A 53 -5.66 8.00 13.37
C THR A 53 -5.03 7.25 12.21
N VAL A 54 -5.79 7.11 11.13
CA VAL A 54 -5.35 6.51 9.87
C VAL A 54 -5.33 7.56 8.77
N LEU A 55 -4.22 7.66 8.05
CA LEU A 55 -4.09 8.42 6.82
C LEU A 55 -4.38 7.54 5.60
N THR A 56 -5.18 8.04 4.67
CA THR A 56 -5.54 7.36 3.41
C THR A 56 -5.83 8.39 2.32
N ALA A 57 -6.22 7.94 1.13
CA ALA A 57 -6.61 8.82 0.03
C ALA A 57 -8.07 9.28 0.16
N ALA A 58 -8.36 10.55 -0.13
CA ALA A 58 -9.73 11.11 -0.06
C ALA A 58 -10.71 10.38 -0.97
N VAL A 59 -10.27 9.97 -2.17
CA VAL A 59 -11.08 9.16 -3.11
C VAL A 59 -11.63 7.86 -2.53
N CYS A 60 -11.08 7.37 -1.42
CA CYS A 60 -11.56 6.18 -0.75
C CYS A 60 -12.79 6.43 0.13
N VAL A 61 -13.03 7.68 0.53
CA VAL A 61 -14.03 8.04 1.54
C VAL A 61 -14.95 9.19 1.14
N THR A 62 -14.67 9.84 0.01
CA THR A 62 -15.53 10.89 -0.54
C THR A 62 -15.91 10.58 -1.99
N SER A 63 -17.14 10.94 -2.35
CA SER A 63 -17.57 10.95 -3.74
C SER A 63 -17.00 12.17 -4.46
N PRO A 64 -16.41 12.01 -5.66
CA PRO A 64 -16.03 13.14 -6.50
C PRO A 64 -17.22 14.02 -6.89
N SER A 65 -18.36 13.37 -7.10
CA SER A 65 -19.54 13.95 -7.75
C SER A 65 -20.58 14.45 -6.76
N ALA A 66 -20.40 14.14 -5.46
CA ALA A 66 -21.33 14.57 -4.43
C ALA A 66 -20.68 15.63 -3.52
N ASP A 67 -21.43 16.70 -3.29
CA ASP A 67 -21.00 17.77 -2.38
C ASP A 67 -21.31 17.48 -0.91
N PHE A 68 -22.16 16.49 -0.62
CA PHE A 68 -22.44 16.07 0.74
C PHE A 68 -21.32 15.17 1.30
N LYS A 69 -21.10 15.27 2.61
CA LYS A 69 -20.18 14.39 3.34
C LYS A 69 -20.83 13.03 3.57
N ASP A 70 -20.15 11.96 3.23
CA ASP A 70 -20.58 10.62 3.60
C ASP A 70 -20.35 10.40 5.10
N THR A 71 -21.43 10.26 5.86
CA THR A 71 -21.41 10.05 7.32
C THR A 71 -21.61 8.58 7.69
N ARG A 72 -21.82 7.71 6.70
CA ARG A 72 -22.14 6.31 6.96
C ARG A 72 -20.92 5.60 7.54
N PRO A 73 -21.12 4.62 8.44
CA PRO A 73 -20.01 4.01 9.16
C PRO A 73 -19.04 3.31 8.22
N ILE A 74 -17.75 3.49 8.50
CA ILE A 74 -16.63 2.78 7.88
C ILE A 74 -15.91 2.01 8.98
N ASN A 75 -15.50 0.78 8.68
CA ASN A 75 -14.66 -0.01 9.58
C ASN A 75 -13.30 -0.20 8.94
N VAL A 76 -12.25 0.16 9.68
CA VAL A 76 -10.86 -0.13 9.33
C VAL A 76 -10.49 -1.49 9.92
N VAL A 77 -9.72 -2.27 9.16
CA VAL A 77 -9.14 -3.53 9.60
C VAL A 77 -7.62 -3.38 9.69
N THR A 78 -7.07 -3.77 10.84
CA THR A 78 -5.63 -3.70 11.14
C THR A 78 -5.16 -4.97 11.87
N GLY A 79 -3.87 -5.08 12.18
CA GLY A 79 -3.30 -6.20 12.93
C GLY A 79 -3.38 -7.53 12.18
N THR A 80 -3.42 -7.50 10.85
CA THR A 80 -3.41 -8.73 10.04
C THR A 80 -2.73 -8.51 8.70
N THR A 81 -1.94 -9.50 8.29
CA THR A 81 -1.35 -9.58 6.95
C THR A 81 -2.26 -10.33 5.97
N TYR A 82 -3.34 -10.97 6.45
CA TYR A 82 -4.26 -11.77 5.64
C TYR A 82 -5.67 -11.16 5.65
N ARG A 83 -6.12 -10.72 4.48
CA ARG A 83 -7.44 -10.15 4.22
C ARG A 83 -8.50 -11.25 4.33
N HIS A 84 -9.16 -11.30 5.48
CA HIS A 84 -10.24 -12.22 5.75
C HIS A 84 -11.28 -11.58 6.66
N PRO A 85 -12.59 -11.83 6.47
CA PRO A 85 -13.62 -11.23 7.31
C PRO A 85 -13.42 -11.51 8.82
N ARG A 86 -12.89 -12.68 9.17
CA ARG A 86 -12.70 -13.09 10.58
C ARG A 86 -11.30 -12.80 11.15
N ARG A 87 -10.38 -12.21 10.38
CA ARG A 87 -9.02 -11.89 10.86
C ARG A 87 -8.81 -10.39 10.98
N GLY A 88 -7.87 -10.03 11.84
CA GLY A 88 -7.54 -8.65 12.17
C GLY A 88 -8.56 -7.99 13.07
N ILE A 89 -8.19 -6.81 13.56
CA ILE A 89 -9.02 -6.02 14.44
C ILE A 89 -9.82 -5.04 13.62
N ARG A 90 -11.14 -5.12 13.76
CA ARG A 90 -12.08 -4.17 13.17
C ARG A 90 -12.31 -3.01 14.13
N VAL A 91 -12.11 -1.80 13.62
CA VAL A 91 -12.27 -0.57 14.38
C VAL A 91 -13.15 0.38 13.61
N GLN A 92 -14.19 0.86 14.26
CA GLN A 92 -15.12 1.81 13.67
C GLN A 92 -14.45 3.18 13.52
N VAL A 93 -14.68 3.83 12.39
CA VAL A 93 -14.33 5.23 12.16
C VAL A 93 -15.43 6.12 12.73
N THR A 94 -15.06 7.08 13.57
CA THR A 94 -15.99 8.06 14.17
C THR A 94 -16.07 9.34 13.37
N LYS A 95 -14.95 9.75 12.75
CA LYS A 95 -14.87 11.00 12.01
C LYS A 95 -13.91 10.86 10.83
N ILE A 96 -14.29 11.50 9.73
CA ILE A 96 -13.48 11.58 8.51
C ILE A 96 -13.11 13.05 8.32
N LEU A 97 -11.81 13.33 8.27
CA LEU A 97 -11.28 14.66 7.99
C LEU A 97 -10.72 14.67 6.58
N VAL A 98 -11.16 15.64 5.77
CA VAL A 98 -10.66 15.87 4.42
C VAL A 98 -10.35 17.36 4.26
N PRO A 99 -9.37 17.74 3.43
CA PRO A 99 -9.12 19.14 3.10
C PRO A 99 -10.38 19.81 2.56
N ASN A 100 -10.53 21.11 2.82
CA ASN A 100 -11.66 21.88 2.28
C ASN A 100 -11.43 22.18 0.79
N LEU A 101 -11.80 21.23 -0.07
CA LEU A 101 -11.56 21.31 -1.51
C LEU A 101 -12.29 22.46 -2.20
N ALA A 102 -13.44 22.88 -1.65
CA ALA A 102 -14.24 23.98 -2.20
C ALA A 102 -13.56 25.35 -2.04
N ARG A 103 -12.79 25.55 -0.95
CA ARG A 103 -11.96 26.75 -0.76
C ARG A 103 -10.73 26.79 -1.69
N ILE A 104 -10.27 25.63 -2.17
CA ILE A 104 -8.98 25.51 -2.86
C ILE A 104 -9.12 25.71 -4.38
N ALA A 105 -10.22 25.27 -5.00
CA ALA A 105 -10.52 25.62 -6.40
C ALA A 105 -11.98 25.35 -6.79
N SER A 106 -12.73 26.41 -7.12
CA SER A 106 -14.03 26.30 -7.78
C SER A 106 -13.86 25.65 -9.16
N GLY A 107 -14.51 24.51 -9.40
CA GLY A 107 -14.49 23.80 -10.69
C GLY A 107 -13.57 22.57 -10.76
N ASN A 108 -12.54 22.46 -9.90
CA ASN A 108 -11.54 21.38 -9.96
C ASN A 108 -11.69 20.34 -8.83
N ARG A 109 -12.86 20.25 -8.20
CA ARG A 109 -13.10 19.37 -7.03
C ARG A 109 -12.70 17.92 -7.28
N GLY A 110 -13.07 17.36 -8.44
CA GLY A 110 -12.74 15.98 -8.80
C GLY A 110 -11.24 15.73 -8.85
N TYR A 111 -10.48 16.64 -9.49
CA TYR A 111 -9.02 16.60 -9.55
C TYR A 111 -8.38 16.72 -8.17
N LEU A 112 -8.78 17.72 -7.39
CA LEU A 112 -8.24 17.95 -6.05
C LEU A 112 -8.53 16.80 -5.11
N MET A 113 -9.76 16.27 -5.13
CA MET A 113 -10.12 15.10 -4.34
C MET A 113 -9.30 13.87 -4.75
N SER A 114 -9.09 13.70 -6.06
CA SER A 114 -8.22 12.68 -6.60
C SER A 114 -6.80 12.74 -6.05
N LYS A 115 -6.33 13.95 -5.67
CA LYS A 115 -5.02 14.18 -5.08
C LYS A 115 -4.91 14.33 -3.57
N SER A 116 -6.03 14.47 -2.89
CA SER A 116 -6.06 14.81 -1.47
C SER A 116 -6.01 13.60 -0.55
N VAL A 117 -5.48 13.85 0.64
CA VAL A 117 -5.49 12.91 1.77
C VAL A 117 -6.84 12.93 2.49
N ALA A 118 -7.09 11.88 3.26
CA ALA A 118 -8.13 11.85 4.30
C ALA A 118 -7.54 11.26 5.58
N LEU A 119 -8.03 11.74 6.73
CA LEU A 119 -7.78 11.12 8.03
C LEU A 119 -9.05 10.45 8.55
N LEU A 120 -8.91 9.24 9.03
CA LEU A 120 -9.97 8.47 9.68
C LEU A 120 -9.65 8.41 11.18
N LEU A 121 -10.51 9.01 11.99
CA LEU A 121 -10.41 8.93 13.45
C LEU A 121 -11.09 7.65 13.91
N LEU A 122 -10.35 6.83 14.63
CA LEU A 122 -10.81 5.54 15.13
C LEU A 122 -11.54 5.72 16.46
N LYS A 123 -12.62 4.95 16.68
CA LYS A 123 -13.43 5.00 17.91
C LYS A 123 -12.65 4.65 19.17
N ARG A 124 -11.63 3.81 19.03
CA ARG A 124 -10.79 3.34 20.14
C ARG A 124 -9.37 3.15 19.66
N LYS A 125 -8.43 3.34 20.59
CA LYS A 125 -7.05 2.87 20.44
C LYS A 125 -7.09 1.37 20.23
N VAL A 126 -6.34 0.91 19.24
CA VAL A 126 -6.23 -0.52 18.98
C VAL A 126 -5.29 -1.11 20.03
N PRO A 127 -5.76 -2.03 20.90
CA PRO A 127 -4.94 -2.56 21.97
C PRO A 127 -3.86 -3.49 21.42
N ASP A 128 -2.62 -3.33 21.88
CA ASP A 128 -1.48 -4.18 21.49
C ASP A 128 -1.74 -5.65 21.89
N ILE A 129 -2.50 -5.88 22.97
CA ILE A 129 -2.81 -7.22 23.50
C ILE A 129 -3.78 -8.02 22.62
N LEU A 130 -4.57 -7.35 21.78
CA LEU A 130 -5.53 -8.00 20.89
C LEU A 130 -4.93 -8.33 19.52
N THR A 131 -3.70 -7.88 19.27
CA THR A 131 -3.00 -8.06 18.01
C THR A 131 -1.90 -9.07 18.18
N GLU A 132 -1.81 -10.04 17.25
CA GLU A 132 -0.61 -10.87 17.07
C GLU A 132 0.65 -10.02 16.79
N ILE A 133 0.46 -8.77 16.35
CA ILE A 133 1.50 -7.80 15.98
C ILE A 133 1.16 -6.45 16.61
N PRO A 134 1.95 -5.92 17.56
CA PRO A 134 1.68 -4.61 18.13
C PRO A 134 1.70 -3.54 17.03
N LEU A 135 0.66 -2.71 16.99
CA LEU A 135 0.54 -1.68 15.97
C LEU A 135 1.44 -0.51 16.32
N ARG A 136 2.18 -0.05 15.31
CA ARG A 136 3.12 1.07 15.42
C ARG A 136 2.79 2.05 14.30
N PRO A 137 2.50 3.32 14.62
CA PRO A 137 2.28 4.34 13.62
C PRO A 137 3.55 4.63 12.82
N LEU A 138 3.38 4.98 11.54
CA LEU A 138 4.48 5.35 10.66
C LEU A 138 4.64 6.88 10.63
N ASP A 139 5.88 7.34 10.67
CA ASP A 139 6.20 8.76 10.48
C ASP A 139 5.92 9.21 9.04
N ILE A 140 5.39 10.42 8.90
CA ILE A 140 4.95 11.00 7.64
C ILE A 140 5.79 12.24 7.33
N ASP A 141 6.37 12.28 6.14
CA ASP A 141 7.07 13.48 5.66
C ASP A 141 6.11 14.43 4.92
N PHE A 142 5.29 15.15 5.69
CA PHE A 142 4.43 16.20 5.12
C PHE A 142 5.11 17.57 5.04
N LYS A 143 6.31 17.72 5.63
CA LYS A 143 7.09 18.96 5.58
C LYS A 143 8.07 18.98 4.41
N GLY A 144 8.33 17.83 3.79
CA GLY A 144 9.26 17.70 2.67
C GLY A 144 10.72 17.71 3.13
N GLU A 145 11.00 17.14 4.30
CA GLU A 145 12.34 16.99 4.86
C GLU A 145 13.13 15.91 4.10
N GLU A 146 12.45 14.90 3.54
CA GLU A 146 13.10 13.85 2.76
C GLU A 146 13.39 14.31 1.32
N VAL A 147 14.67 14.45 1.02
CA VAL A 147 15.13 14.80 -0.33
C VAL A 147 15.04 13.58 -1.24
N LEU A 148 13.97 13.54 -2.03
CA LEU A 148 13.70 12.48 -3.01
C LEU A 148 14.61 12.60 -4.25
N SER A 149 15.54 11.66 -4.37
CA SER A 149 16.51 11.59 -5.47
C SER A 149 16.02 10.72 -6.62
N LEU A 150 16.60 10.92 -7.81
CA LEU A 150 16.27 10.11 -8.97
C LEU A 150 16.72 8.66 -8.74
N GLN A 151 15.92 7.68 -9.16
CA GLN A 151 16.19 6.25 -9.02
C GLN A 151 16.29 5.78 -7.57
N GLU A 152 15.89 6.61 -6.61
CA GLU A 152 15.78 6.22 -5.22
C GLU A 152 14.81 5.05 -5.08
N GLU A 153 15.28 4.02 -4.37
CA GLU A 153 14.51 2.84 -4.02
C GLU A 153 13.60 3.20 -2.84
N CYS A 154 12.30 3.07 -3.08
CA CYS A 154 11.26 3.17 -2.08
C CYS A 154 10.47 1.86 -2.04
N LEU A 155 9.59 1.71 -1.07
CA LEU A 155 8.72 0.53 -0.98
C LEU A 155 7.24 0.93 -0.91
N MET A 156 6.41 0.02 -1.39
CA MET A 156 4.96 0.17 -1.37
C MET A 156 4.31 -1.14 -0.87
N PRO A 157 3.65 -1.11 0.30
CA PRO A 157 2.95 -2.26 0.84
C PRO A 157 1.43 -2.22 0.54
N GLY A 158 0.83 -3.39 0.34
CA GLY A 158 -0.63 -3.50 0.28
C GLY A 158 -1.11 -4.85 -0.25
N TRP A 159 -2.38 -4.94 -0.66
CA TRP A 159 -3.03 -6.22 -0.99
C TRP A 159 -3.31 -6.42 -2.48
N HIS A 160 -2.90 -5.51 -3.36
CA HIS A 160 -3.30 -5.55 -4.76
C HIS A 160 -2.18 -5.19 -5.72
N PHE A 161 -1.55 -6.22 -6.27
CA PHE A 161 -0.57 -6.11 -7.33
C PHE A 161 -1.08 -6.80 -8.59
N PHE A 162 -0.91 -6.14 -9.72
CA PHE A 162 -1.14 -6.73 -11.03
C PHE A 162 0.20 -7.26 -11.56
N TYR A 163 0.27 -8.56 -11.82
CA TYR A 163 1.46 -9.20 -12.36
C TYR A 163 1.40 -9.22 -13.88
N LYS A 164 2.53 -8.99 -14.53
CA LYS A 164 2.66 -9.24 -15.95
C LYS A 164 2.40 -10.72 -16.20
N GLY A 165 1.39 -11.04 -17.00
CA GLY A 165 1.20 -12.39 -17.52
C GLY A 165 2.45 -12.80 -18.28
N VAL A 166 3.26 -13.68 -17.71
CA VAL A 166 4.37 -14.28 -18.43
C VAL A 166 3.76 -15.24 -19.45
N PHE A 167 3.53 -14.76 -20.67
CA PHE A 167 3.51 -15.65 -21.83
C PHE A 167 4.91 -16.26 -21.94
N LYS A 168 5.11 -17.45 -21.37
CA LYS A 168 6.10 -18.38 -21.90
C LYS A 168 5.43 -19.15 -23.03
N GLU A 169 5.30 -18.49 -24.17
CA GLU A 169 5.24 -19.19 -25.43
C GLU A 169 6.67 -19.60 -25.76
N LYS A 170 7.06 -20.79 -25.30
CA LYS A 170 7.97 -21.72 -25.97
C LYS A 170 8.31 -22.91 -25.06
N ASP A 171 8.06 -24.08 -25.65
CA ASP A 171 8.69 -25.37 -25.42
C ASP A 171 8.08 -26.34 -24.39
N LYS A 172 7.39 -27.31 -25.00
CA LYS A 172 7.30 -28.74 -24.70
C LYS A 172 6.15 -29.24 -23.82
N ALA A 173 5.21 -29.85 -24.53
CA ALA A 173 4.50 -31.05 -24.10
C ALA A 173 5.45 -32.02 -23.38
N TYR A 174 5.14 -32.36 -22.13
CA TYR A 174 5.19 -33.71 -21.55
C TYR A 174 4.76 -33.63 -20.08
N SER A 175 3.65 -34.33 -19.79
CA SER A 175 3.33 -35.08 -18.56
C SER A 175 3.41 -34.44 -17.15
N GLU A 176 2.24 -34.55 -16.50
CA GLU A 176 1.91 -34.69 -15.06
C GLU A 176 1.37 -33.49 -14.25
N PRO A 177 0.25 -33.70 -13.51
CA PRO A 177 -0.46 -32.66 -12.78
C PRO A 177 0.18 -32.41 -11.41
N SER A 178 0.96 -31.32 -11.27
CA SER A 178 1.38 -30.86 -9.95
C SER A 178 0.23 -30.16 -9.21
N LEU A 179 -0.06 -30.69 -8.02
CA LEU A 179 -1.12 -30.31 -7.09
C LEU A 179 -0.79 -28.99 -6.33
N PHE A 180 -0.40 -27.94 -7.05
CA PHE A 180 -0.25 -26.59 -6.49
C PHE A 180 -0.55 -25.55 -7.57
N GLY A 181 -1.83 -25.16 -7.63
CA GLY A 181 -2.39 -24.30 -8.68
C GLY A 181 -1.67 -22.96 -8.81
N ARG A 182 -1.00 -22.77 -9.95
CA ARG A 182 -0.46 -21.48 -10.40
C ARG A 182 -1.61 -20.51 -10.67
N SER A 183 -1.60 -19.38 -9.98
CA SER A 183 -2.49 -18.24 -10.19
C SER A 183 -2.19 -17.59 -11.55
N HIS A 184 -2.99 -17.93 -12.56
CA HIS A 184 -3.13 -17.13 -13.76
C HIS A 184 -4.11 -15.99 -13.49
N ASP A 185 -3.62 -14.79 -13.20
CA ASP A 185 -4.48 -13.60 -13.10
C ASP A 185 -4.87 -13.16 -14.53
N LYS A 186 -5.87 -13.85 -15.10
CA LYS A 186 -6.64 -13.34 -16.24
C LYS A 186 -7.35 -12.07 -15.77
N ILE A 187 -7.25 -11.00 -16.56
CA ILE A 187 -8.23 -9.91 -16.51
C ILE A 187 -9.55 -10.53 -16.93
N TYR A 188 -10.39 -10.90 -15.96
CA TYR A 188 -11.73 -11.37 -16.24
C TYR A 188 -12.60 -10.14 -16.49
N PRO A 189 -13.12 -9.93 -17.72
CA PRO A 189 -13.96 -8.78 -18.03
C PRO A 189 -15.32 -8.81 -17.30
N VAL A 190 -15.65 -9.91 -16.60
CA VAL A 190 -16.97 -10.11 -15.95
C VAL A 190 -16.85 -10.64 -14.51
N HIS A 191 -15.66 -11.04 -14.04
CA HIS A 191 -15.49 -11.58 -12.69
C HIS A 191 -14.41 -10.84 -11.91
N LYS A 192 -14.77 -10.49 -10.67
CA LYS A 192 -13.97 -9.79 -9.65
C LYS A 192 -12.49 -10.14 -9.77
N PHE A 193 -11.64 -9.12 -9.94
CA PHE A 193 -10.18 -9.20 -9.79
C PHE A 193 -9.84 -10.21 -8.67
N LEU A 194 -8.94 -11.16 -8.93
CA LEU A 194 -8.49 -12.12 -7.93
C LEU A 194 -7.77 -11.34 -6.83
N LEU A 195 -8.55 -10.90 -5.84
CA LEU A 195 -8.08 -9.99 -4.81
C LEU A 195 -7.08 -10.75 -3.96
N GLN A 196 -5.79 -10.38 -4.02
CA GLN A 196 -4.77 -11.06 -3.23
C GLN A 196 -5.17 -11.00 -1.75
N ARG A 197 -5.04 -12.12 -1.07
CA ARG A 197 -5.43 -12.21 0.34
C ARG A 197 -4.29 -11.82 1.26
N ASN A 198 -3.05 -12.06 0.87
CA ASN A 198 -1.88 -11.68 1.65
C ASN A 198 -1.39 -10.28 1.27
N VAL A 199 -0.89 -9.54 2.26
CA VAL A 199 -0.08 -8.34 2.01
C VAL A 199 1.13 -8.73 1.17
N ARG A 200 1.47 -7.84 0.24
CA ARG A 200 2.71 -7.87 -0.52
C ARG A 200 3.41 -6.52 -0.38
N VAL A 201 4.73 -6.56 -0.53
CA VAL A 201 5.58 -5.38 -0.62
C VAL A 201 6.29 -5.41 -1.96
N GLN A 202 6.34 -4.26 -2.62
CA GLN A 202 7.13 -4.07 -3.83
C GLN A 202 8.11 -2.93 -3.63
N TYR A 203 9.36 -3.15 -4.03
CA TYR A 203 10.32 -2.07 -4.20
C TYR A 203 10.07 -1.38 -5.53
N VAL A 204 10.00 -0.05 -5.47
CA VAL A 204 9.75 0.80 -6.63
C VAL A 204 10.80 1.89 -6.68
N ASN A 205 11.17 2.31 -7.88
CA ASN A 205 12.16 3.35 -8.08
C ASN A 205 11.49 4.65 -8.48
N LEU A 206 11.96 5.77 -7.90
CA LEU A 206 11.54 7.10 -8.32
C LEU A 206 12.03 7.38 -9.75
N VAL A 207 11.10 7.73 -10.64
CA VAL A 207 11.40 8.08 -12.04
C VAL A 207 11.38 9.60 -12.18
N LYS A 208 12.18 10.13 -13.12
CA LYS A 208 12.33 11.59 -13.38
C LYS A 208 10.98 12.28 -13.25
N LYS A 209 10.89 13.25 -12.33
CA LYS A 209 9.67 13.97 -11.95
C LYS A 209 8.88 14.57 -13.12
N ALA A 210 9.53 14.87 -14.27
CA ALA A 210 8.87 15.45 -15.45
C ALA A 210 8.60 14.44 -16.58
N LEU A 211 9.64 13.95 -17.29
CA LEU A 211 9.50 13.24 -18.57
C LEU A 211 8.61 11.98 -18.56
N TRP A 212 8.73 11.12 -17.56
CA TRP A 212 7.88 9.91 -17.47
C TRP A 212 6.53 10.20 -16.82
N CYS A 213 6.50 11.13 -15.89
CA CYS A 213 5.26 11.59 -15.29
C CYS A 213 4.35 12.30 -16.27
N GLU A 214 4.88 12.95 -17.29
CA GLU A 214 4.08 13.69 -18.25
C GLU A 214 3.07 12.80 -18.98
N ALA A 215 3.52 11.67 -19.53
CA ALA A 215 2.65 10.74 -20.23
C ALA A 215 1.56 10.16 -19.32
N LEU A 216 1.93 9.76 -18.09
CA LEU A 216 0.97 9.25 -17.10
C LEU A 216 -0.01 10.33 -16.65
N SER A 217 0.47 11.55 -16.42
CA SER A 217 -0.34 12.68 -16.01
C SER A 217 -1.33 13.10 -17.11
N ILE A 218 -0.94 13.02 -18.38
CA ILE A 218 -1.84 13.28 -19.52
C ILE A 218 -2.92 12.18 -19.59
N LYS A 219 -2.55 10.91 -19.40
CA LYS A 219 -3.53 9.82 -19.30
C LYS A 219 -4.50 10.06 -18.13
N PHE A 220 -3.99 10.53 -16.99
CA PHE A 220 -4.79 10.81 -15.79
C PHE A 220 -5.77 11.94 -16.04
N GLN A 221 -5.27 13.03 -16.62
CA GLN A 221 -6.04 14.17 -17.05
C GLN A 221 -7.19 13.74 -17.97
N LYS A 222 -6.90 12.93 -19.00
CA LYS A 222 -7.90 12.42 -19.95
C LYS A 222 -8.93 11.52 -19.25
N ALA A 223 -8.49 10.65 -18.35
CA ALA A 223 -9.40 9.76 -17.62
C ALA A 223 -10.35 10.52 -16.70
N LEU A 224 -9.87 11.56 -16.00
CA LEU A 224 -10.72 12.41 -15.18
C LEU A 224 -11.68 13.26 -16.02
N SER A 225 -11.23 13.77 -17.17
CA SER A 225 -12.09 14.48 -18.11
C SER A 225 -13.21 13.60 -18.66
N ASN A 226 -12.92 12.34 -18.98
CA ASN A 226 -13.94 11.36 -19.40
C ASN A 226 -14.97 11.06 -18.31
N LEU A 227 -14.64 11.27 -17.04
CA LEU A 227 -15.57 11.15 -15.91
C LEU A 227 -16.35 12.45 -15.64
N GLY A 228 -16.21 13.45 -16.51
CA GLY A 228 -16.89 14.74 -16.39
C GLY A 228 -16.21 15.73 -15.43
N PHE A 229 -14.99 15.44 -14.96
CA PHE A 229 -14.24 16.42 -14.17
C PHE A 229 -13.53 17.41 -15.09
N LEU A 230 -13.85 18.69 -14.93
CA LEU A 230 -13.20 19.80 -15.63
C LEU A 230 -12.07 20.34 -14.75
N GLY A 231 -10.96 20.78 -15.37
CA GLY A 231 -9.80 21.31 -14.65
C GLY A 231 -8.45 20.92 -15.20
N LEU A 232 -7.38 21.31 -14.50
CA LEU A 232 -6.00 20.97 -14.83
C LEU A 232 -5.38 20.15 -13.70
N PHE A 233 -4.83 18.98 -14.06
CA PHE A 233 -4.04 18.16 -13.15
C PHE A 233 -2.66 18.79 -12.95
N ASP A 234 -2.48 19.40 -11.79
CA ASP A 234 -1.20 19.92 -11.33
C ASP A 234 -0.24 18.77 -10.98
N LYS A 235 0.79 18.64 -11.82
CA LYS A 235 1.84 17.60 -11.74
C LYS A 235 2.87 17.89 -10.65
N ALA A 236 2.99 19.13 -10.16
CA ALA A 236 4.01 19.51 -9.18
C ALA A 236 3.81 18.80 -7.83
N ALA A 237 2.58 18.39 -7.53
CA ALA A 237 2.20 17.65 -6.33
C ALA A 237 2.42 16.12 -6.45
N CYS A 238 3.00 15.65 -7.55
CA CYS A 238 3.09 14.22 -7.84
C CYS A 238 4.53 13.78 -8.20
N ILE A 239 4.82 12.52 -7.90
CA ILE A 239 5.99 11.79 -8.37
C ILE A 239 5.53 10.52 -9.08
N CYS A 240 6.38 10.00 -9.95
CA CYS A 240 6.12 8.72 -10.60
C CYS A 240 7.11 7.69 -10.11
N VAL A 241 6.56 6.53 -9.84
CA VAL A 241 7.33 5.37 -9.43
C VAL A 241 7.19 4.31 -10.50
N ARG A 242 8.24 3.52 -10.70
CA ARG A 242 8.19 2.36 -11.59
C ARG A 242 8.70 1.13 -10.86
N ASP A 243 8.17 -0.01 -11.26
CA ASP A 243 8.86 -1.26 -11.01
C ASP A 243 10.15 -1.29 -11.85
N PRO A 244 11.35 -1.42 -11.24
CA PRO A 244 12.59 -1.56 -11.99
C PRO A 244 12.56 -2.71 -12.99
N ASP A 245 11.88 -3.81 -12.64
CA ASP A 245 11.90 -5.06 -13.39
C ASP A 245 10.65 -5.25 -14.26
N ARG A 246 9.67 -4.35 -14.13
CA ARG A 246 8.39 -4.37 -14.89
C ARG A 246 7.65 -5.71 -14.77
N ILE A 247 7.71 -6.35 -13.60
CA ILE A 247 7.09 -7.63 -13.31
C ILE A 247 5.71 -7.44 -12.71
N ALA A 248 5.54 -6.45 -11.85
CA ALA A 248 4.25 -6.17 -11.24
C ALA A 248 4.06 -4.67 -11.01
N GLN A 249 2.83 -4.30 -10.70
CA GLN A 249 2.50 -2.94 -10.31
C GLN A 249 1.42 -2.92 -9.24
N PRO A 250 1.48 -1.96 -8.31
CA PRO A 250 0.33 -1.62 -7.49
C PRO A 250 -0.90 -1.38 -8.39
N CYS A 251 -2.08 -1.83 -7.97
CA CYS A 251 -3.30 -1.77 -8.78
C CYS A 251 -4.54 -1.34 -7.95
N HIS A 252 -5.74 -1.47 -8.52
CA HIS A 252 -7.00 -1.27 -7.81
C HIS A 252 -7.01 -2.03 -6.49
N GLY A 253 -7.33 -1.36 -5.39
CA GLY A 253 -7.17 -1.94 -4.06
C GLY A 253 -5.96 -1.39 -3.28
N MET A 254 -5.06 -0.65 -3.94
CA MET A 254 -3.89 0.00 -3.32
C MET A 254 -4.08 1.50 -3.08
N TYR A 255 -5.24 2.08 -3.40
CA TYR A 255 -5.52 3.50 -3.12
C TYR A 255 -5.26 3.82 -1.64
N GLY A 256 -4.49 4.87 -1.36
CA GLY A 256 -4.07 5.25 -0.01
C GLY A 256 -2.90 4.45 0.56
N SER A 257 -2.32 3.51 -0.20
CA SER A 257 -1.09 2.81 0.18
C SER A 257 0.07 3.80 0.31
N PRO A 258 0.89 3.70 1.37
CA PRO A 258 2.01 4.62 1.57
C PRO A 258 3.15 4.30 0.60
N LEU A 259 3.73 5.34 0.01
CA LEU A 259 5.07 5.26 -0.56
C LEU A 259 6.07 5.59 0.55
N ILE A 260 6.90 4.60 0.90
CA ILE A 260 7.84 4.72 2.01
C ILE A 260 9.26 4.81 1.44
N CYS A 261 9.92 5.93 1.73
CA CYS A 261 11.30 6.19 1.36
C CYS A 261 12.06 6.55 2.64
N ARG A 262 13.26 5.98 2.82
CA ARG A 262 14.12 6.23 4.00
C ARG A 262 13.43 6.03 5.36
N GLY A 263 12.43 5.15 5.42
CA GLY A 263 11.71 4.84 6.65
C GLY A 263 10.52 5.75 6.96
N ARG A 264 10.22 6.74 6.10
CA ARG A 264 9.06 7.65 6.26
C ARG A 264 8.11 7.52 5.10
N ALA A 265 6.81 7.70 5.35
CA ALA A 265 5.84 7.82 4.28
C ALA A 265 5.91 9.23 3.68
N VAL A 266 6.43 9.33 2.45
CA VAL A 266 6.63 10.59 1.72
C VAL A 266 5.49 10.90 0.76
N GLY A 267 4.71 9.87 0.43
CA GLY A 267 3.64 9.95 -0.54
C GLY A 267 2.60 8.88 -0.31
N MET A 268 1.52 8.96 -1.08
CA MET A 268 0.49 7.92 -1.09
C MET A 268 0.01 7.63 -2.51
N MET A 269 -0.43 6.39 -2.69
CA MET A 269 -0.94 5.93 -3.96
C MET A 269 -2.32 6.50 -4.26
N MET A 270 -2.43 7.03 -5.46
CA MET A 270 -3.55 7.84 -5.92
C MET A 270 -4.44 7.12 -6.91
N ALA A 271 -3.82 6.56 -7.94
CA ALA A 271 -4.42 5.83 -9.02
C ALA A 271 -3.33 4.97 -9.68
N PRO A 272 -3.59 3.71 -10.02
CA PRO A 272 -2.52 2.82 -10.46
C PRO A 272 -1.89 3.09 -11.81
N ASP A 273 -2.59 3.77 -12.71
CA ASP A 273 -2.09 3.90 -14.08
C ASP A 273 -2.83 4.96 -14.89
N ALA A 274 -3.55 5.84 -14.19
CA ALA A 274 -4.58 6.67 -14.78
C ALA A 274 -5.71 5.93 -15.54
N GLN A 275 -5.64 4.62 -15.69
CA GLN A 275 -6.67 3.80 -16.30
C GLN A 275 -7.44 3.10 -15.19
N TRP A 276 -8.73 3.45 -15.07
CA TRP A 276 -9.63 2.95 -14.05
C TRP A 276 -10.01 1.48 -14.21
N THR A 277 -9.63 0.86 -15.32
CA THR A 277 -10.08 -0.48 -15.73
C THR A 277 -8.94 -1.45 -16.01
N ASN A 278 -7.76 -0.97 -16.42
CA ASN A 278 -6.64 -1.81 -16.86
C ASN A 278 -5.31 -1.31 -16.27
N CYS A 279 -4.92 -1.82 -15.10
CA CYS A 279 -3.55 -1.69 -14.61
C CYS A 279 -2.64 -2.45 -15.58
N THR A 280 -2.02 -1.77 -16.54
CA THR A 280 -1.20 -2.39 -17.61
C THR A 280 0.15 -1.73 -17.80
N GLY A 281 0.47 -0.72 -16.98
CA GLY A 281 1.40 0.33 -17.31
C GLY A 281 2.67 0.46 -16.48
N PHE A 282 3.18 -0.54 -15.76
CA PHE A 282 4.51 -0.56 -15.10
C PHE A 282 4.91 0.65 -14.23
N SER A 283 4.04 1.62 -14.00
CA SER A 283 4.37 2.91 -13.43
C SER A 283 3.15 3.58 -12.83
N ASN A 284 3.32 4.22 -11.69
CA ASN A 284 2.22 4.74 -10.88
C ASN A 284 2.47 6.21 -10.57
N ILE A 285 1.39 7.00 -10.51
CA ILE A 285 1.42 8.38 -10.01
C ILE A 285 1.17 8.34 -8.51
N ILE A 286 2.11 8.88 -7.75
CA ILE A 286 2.05 8.99 -6.30
C ILE A 286 1.97 10.46 -5.94
N HIS A 287 1.10 10.77 -5.00
CA HIS A 287 0.96 12.13 -4.51
C HIS A 287 1.88 12.36 -3.32
N ILE A 288 2.62 13.47 -3.36
CA ILE A 288 3.58 13.82 -2.32
C ILE A 288 2.85 14.50 -1.16
N LEU A 289 3.09 14.04 0.06
CA LEU A 289 2.41 14.58 1.24
C LEU A 289 2.84 16.01 1.57
N SER A 290 4.03 16.42 1.13
CA SER A 290 4.58 17.78 1.26
C SER A 290 4.09 18.80 0.22
N SER A 291 3.03 18.46 -0.52
CA SER A 291 2.49 19.36 -1.54
C SER A 291 1.92 20.64 -0.93
N ASN A 292 2.23 21.80 -1.51
CA ASN A 292 1.85 23.12 -0.99
C ASN A 292 0.35 23.25 -0.66
N TYR A 293 -0.54 22.75 -1.51
CA TYR A 293 -1.99 22.86 -1.30
C TYR A 293 -2.50 22.01 -0.12
N LEU A 294 -1.74 21.00 0.33
CA LEU A 294 -2.06 20.22 1.52
C LEU A 294 -1.47 20.82 2.80
N ARG A 295 -0.53 21.76 2.69
CA ARG A 295 0.27 22.22 3.83
C ARG A 295 -0.59 22.71 4.99
N GLU A 296 -1.52 23.63 4.73
CA GLU A 296 -2.42 24.16 5.76
C GLU A 296 -3.26 23.06 6.44
N PHE A 297 -3.76 22.10 5.66
CA PHE A 297 -4.52 20.98 6.20
C PHE A 297 -3.63 20.07 7.06
N MET A 298 -2.44 19.71 6.56
CA MET A 298 -1.51 18.82 7.24
C MET A 298 -0.96 19.45 8.52
N GLU A 299 -0.68 20.75 8.52
CA GLU A 299 -0.32 21.50 9.72
C GLU A 299 -1.45 21.49 10.75
N CYS A 300 -2.70 21.75 10.32
CA CYS A 300 -3.87 21.74 11.19
C CYS A 300 -4.11 20.39 11.87
N VAL A 301 -3.83 19.28 11.18
CA VAL A 301 -4.07 17.92 11.69
C VAL A 301 -2.82 17.25 12.26
N SER A 302 -1.66 17.93 12.22
CA SER A 302 -0.38 17.37 12.63
C SER A 302 -0.34 16.93 14.10
N THR A 303 -1.16 17.54 14.95
CA THR A 303 -1.32 17.15 16.36
C THR A 303 -1.92 15.75 16.55
N LEU A 304 -2.48 15.15 15.50
CA LEU A 304 -2.99 13.78 15.49
C LEU A 304 -1.91 12.75 15.14
N PHE A 305 -0.72 13.20 14.76
CA PHE A 305 0.40 12.34 14.38
C PHE A 305 1.27 12.08 15.60
N GLU A 306 1.37 10.80 15.97
CA GLU A 306 2.10 10.33 17.14
C GLU A 306 2.96 9.12 16.72
N PRO A 307 3.99 9.32 15.88
CA PRO A 307 4.90 8.25 15.53
C PRO A 307 5.69 7.82 16.78
N GLU A 308 5.63 6.53 17.13
CA GLU A 308 6.30 6.01 18.33
C GLU A 308 7.81 5.86 18.11
N GLU A 309 8.22 5.47 16.90
CA GLU A 309 9.63 5.31 16.53
C GLU A 309 9.84 5.77 15.09
N LYS A 310 11.03 6.31 14.80
CA LYS A 310 11.49 6.56 13.43
C LYS A 310 12.30 5.35 12.97
N PRO A 311 11.70 4.42 12.20
CA PRO A 311 12.42 3.23 11.80
C PRO A 311 13.57 3.60 10.87
N ASN A 312 14.80 3.20 11.23
CA ASN A 312 15.95 3.30 10.34
C ASN A 312 15.66 2.51 9.06
N TRP A 313 15.88 3.10 7.88
CA TRP A 313 15.64 2.45 6.58
C TRP A 313 16.27 1.07 6.45
N VAL A 314 17.50 0.91 6.93
CA VAL A 314 18.22 -0.38 6.91
C VAL A 314 17.50 -1.40 7.78
N MET A 315 17.07 -0.99 8.96
CA MET A 315 16.33 -1.83 9.90
C MET A 315 14.95 -2.21 9.34
N MET A 316 14.23 -1.26 8.76
CA MET A 316 12.93 -1.51 8.12
C MET A 316 13.08 -2.54 6.99
N LYS A 317 14.08 -2.39 6.10
CA LYS A 317 14.30 -3.36 5.03
C LYS A 317 14.65 -4.75 5.56
N LYS A 318 15.44 -4.82 6.62
CA LYS A 318 15.79 -6.08 7.29
C LYS A 318 14.55 -6.77 7.88
N GLN A 319 13.71 -6.01 8.60
CA GLN A 319 12.45 -6.50 9.18
C GLN A 319 11.45 -7.02 8.16
N LEU A 320 11.51 -6.59 6.89
CA LEU A 320 10.60 -7.10 5.85
C LEU A 320 10.88 -8.55 5.44
N TYR A 321 12.10 -9.04 5.65
CA TYR A 321 12.53 -10.38 5.26
C TYR A 321 12.76 -11.31 6.44
N GLU A 322 13.19 -10.76 7.56
CA GLU A 322 13.42 -11.54 8.77
C GLU A 322 12.10 -11.70 9.53
N ASP A 323 11.62 -12.94 9.61
CA ASP A 323 10.57 -13.26 10.57
C ASP A 323 11.08 -12.93 11.97
N PHE A 324 10.26 -12.20 12.74
CA PHE A 324 10.55 -11.94 14.15
C PHE A 324 10.78 -13.29 14.83
N LYS A 325 11.93 -13.43 15.53
CA LYS A 325 12.33 -14.70 16.17
C LYS A 325 11.19 -15.24 17.03
N GLU A 326 10.90 -16.54 16.88
CA GLU A 326 10.05 -17.30 17.81
C GLU A 326 10.46 -16.95 19.26
N GLY A 327 9.51 -16.45 20.05
CA GLY A 327 9.72 -16.03 21.44
C GLY A 327 9.73 -14.53 21.72
N THR A 328 9.49 -13.65 20.73
CA THR A 328 9.39 -12.19 20.99
C THR A 328 7.98 -11.66 21.25
N TYR A 329 6.94 -12.46 21.01
CA TYR A 329 5.56 -12.15 21.39
C TYR A 329 4.87 -13.40 21.93
N ASP A 330 4.18 -13.26 23.07
CA ASP A 330 3.26 -14.27 23.58
C ASP A 330 2.13 -14.46 22.57
N TYR A 331 2.22 -15.53 21.79
CA TYR A 331 1.15 -15.90 20.87
C TYR A 331 -0.09 -16.25 21.69
N VAL A 332 -1.16 -15.47 21.53
CA VAL A 332 -2.49 -15.82 22.06
C VAL A 332 -2.92 -17.24 21.63
N PRO A 333 -2.61 -17.72 20.40
CA PRO A 333 -2.81 -19.13 20.06
C PRO A 333 -2.07 -20.12 20.97
N GLU A 334 -0.80 -19.87 21.33
CA GLU A 334 -0.05 -20.74 22.25
C GLU A 334 -0.64 -20.72 23.66
N ILE A 335 -1.15 -19.57 24.12
CA ILE A 335 -1.86 -19.48 25.40
C ILE A 335 -3.18 -20.25 25.33
N TYR A 336 -3.93 -20.14 24.23
CA TYR A 336 -5.18 -20.88 24.02
C TYR A 336 -4.91 -22.39 23.94
N ASP A 337 -3.88 -22.81 23.23
CA ASP A 337 -3.47 -24.20 23.09
C ASP A 337 -2.94 -24.76 24.41
N LYS A 338 -2.26 -23.95 25.23
CA LYS A 338 -1.90 -24.32 26.61
C LYS A 338 -3.11 -24.42 27.53
N LEU A 339 -4.11 -23.54 27.37
CA LEU A 339 -5.35 -23.58 28.17
C LEU A 339 -6.25 -24.77 27.79
N THR A 340 -6.31 -25.15 26.51
CA THR A 340 -7.06 -26.32 26.07
C THR A 340 -6.33 -27.62 26.39
N SER A 341 -5.01 -27.70 26.19
CA SER A 341 -4.21 -28.89 26.54
C SER A 341 -4.08 -29.11 28.06
N SER A 342 -4.07 -28.06 28.87
CA SER A 342 -4.15 -28.18 30.33
C SER A 342 -5.54 -28.58 30.84
N SER A 343 -6.59 -28.36 30.05
CA SER A 343 -7.95 -28.82 30.38
C SER A 343 -8.21 -30.29 30.04
N GLU A 344 -7.43 -30.88 29.13
CA GLU A 344 -7.52 -32.32 28.79
C GLU A 344 -6.67 -33.21 29.71
N SER A 345 -5.78 -32.62 30.53
CA SER A 345 -4.88 -33.35 31.43
C SER A 345 -5.34 -33.38 32.90
N ALA A 346 -6.53 -32.85 33.20
CA ALA A 346 -7.09 -32.79 34.56
C ALA A 346 -8.20 -33.82 34.84
N SER A 347 -8.32 -34.88 34.03
CA SER A 347 -9.31 -35.95 34.21
C SER A 347 -8.73 -37.32 34.58
N ASP A 348 -7.44 -37.41 34.90
CA ASP A 348 -6.82 -38.61 35.47
C ASP A 348 -6.11 -38.27 36.79
N LEU A 349 -6.90 -38.13 37.87
CA LEU A 349 -6.47 -38.35 39.26
C LEU A 349 -7.68 -38.52 40.19
#